data_AF-A0AAQ0WXU3-F1
#
_entry.id   AF-A0AAQ0WXU3-F1
#
_cell.length_a   1.000
_cell.length_b   1.000
_cell.length_c   1.000
_cell.angle_alpha   90.00
_cell.angle_beta   90.00
_cell.angle_gamma   90.00
#
_symmetry.space_group_name_H-M   'P 1'
#
loop_
_entity.id
_entity.type
_entity.pdbx_description
1 polymer ?
#
loop_
_entity_poly.entity_id
_entity_poly.type
_entity_poly.pdbx_seq_one_letter_code
_entity_poly.pdbx_strand_id
1 'polypeptide(L)'
;MIPVVALVGRPNVGKSTLFNRLTRTRDALVADFPGLTRDRKYGRAEVEGHEFIIVDTGGIDGTEDGVETRMAGQSLVAIEEADIVLFMVDARAGLMPADEGIAKHLRSRKKTTVLVANKTDGLDPDTVTADFYSLGMGEVYAIAASHGRGVTSLLETVLLPFVQDEIEEPVELTEEEENAAYWAALEAEDKASEEEAEDDFNPEDLPIKLAIVGRPNVGKSTLTNRILGEERVVVYDMPGTTRDSIYIPMVRDEREYVLIDTAGVRKRGKVTETVEKFSVIKTLQAIEDANVVLLVIDAREGISDQDLSLLGFILNSGRSLVIVVNKWDGLSQEVRDQVKDMLDLRLGFIDFARIHFISALHGSGVGNLFESVTEAYSCATRRVSTAMLTRVMQMAADDHQPPLVRGRRVKLKYAHAGGYNPPIVVIHGNQVKDLPDSYKRYLMNYYRRSLEVMGTPIRIQFKEGENPFADKRNTLTPNQLRKRKRLMSHLKKSK
;
A
#
# COMPACT_ATOMS: atom_id res chain seq x y z
N MET A 1 -14.02 2.76 5.47
CA MET A 1 -13.08 3.37 4.47
C MET A 1 -11.70 3.46 5.09
N ILE A 2 -10.60 3.29 4.33
CA ILE A 2 -9.23 3.43 4.87
C ILE A 2 -8.99 4.90 5.28
N PRO A 3 -8.73 5.21 6.56
CA PRO A 3 -8.56 6.58 7.02
C PRO A 3 -7.25 7.20 6.51
N VAL A 4 -7.30 8.50 6.23
CA VAL A 4 -6.15 9.31 5.76
C VAL A 4 -5.65 10.20 6.89
N VAL A 5 -4.36 10.06 7.21
CA VAL A 5 -3.66 10.79 8.27
C VAL A 5 -2.64 11.74 7.65
N ALA A 6 -2.78 13.04 7.88
CA ALA A 6 -1.79 14.03 7.44
C ALA A 6 -0.84 14.41 8.57
N LEU A 7 0.48 14.32 8.31
CA LEU A 7 1.51 14.87 9.19
C LEU A 7 1.74 16.34 8.86
N VAL A 8 1.45 17.24 9.80
CA VAL A 8 1.56 18.69 9.62
C VAL A 8 2.46 19.26 10.70
N GLY A 9 3.24 20.29 10.38
CA GLY A 9 4.09 20.95 11.36
C GLY A 9 5.19 21.76 10.71
N ARG A 10 5.92 22.54 11.50
CA ARG A 10 7.05 23.34 11.02
C ARG A 10 8.17 22.44 10.45
N PRO A 11 9.07 22.94 9.59
CA PRO A 11 10.28 22.19 9.22
C PRO A 11 11.07 21.71 10.44
N ASN A 12 11.72 20.54 10.32
CA ASN A 12 12.60 19.93 11.33
C ASN A 12 11.96 19.47 12.65
N VAL A 13 10.63 19.47 12.79
CA VAL A 13 9.93 18.88 13.96
C VAL A 13 9.98 17.35 14.00
N GLY A 14 10.41 16.70 12.91
CA GLY A 14 10.56 15.25 12.81
C GLY A 14 9.41 14.50 12.11
N LYS A 15 8.66 15.19 11.22
CA LYS A 15 7.59 14.60 10.39
C LYS A 15 8.05 13.35 9.64
N SER A 16 9.11 13.47 8.83
CA SER A 16 9.62 12.35 8.04
C SER A 16 10.18 11.21 8.91
N THR A 17 10.63 11.51 10.13
CA THR A 17 11.05 10.49 11.11
C THR A 17 9.87 9.66 11.60
N LEU A 18 8.73 10.31 11.89
CA LEU A 18 7.50 9.63 12.24
C LEU A 18 6.91 8.87 11.05
N PHE A 19 6.86 9.49 9.87
CA PHE A 19 6.42 8.87 8.62
C PHE A 19 7.14 7.52 8.37
N ASN A 20 8.47 7.52 8.35
CA ASN A 20 9.26 6.31 8.09
C ASN A 20 9.06 5.23 9.17
N ARG A 21 8.71 5.63 10.40
CA ARG A 21 8.45 4.67 11.48
C ARG A 21 7.09 4.02 11.31
N LEU A 22 6.07 4.81 10.95
CA LEU A 22 4.68 4.34 10.81
C LEU A 22 4.52 3.41 9.60
N THR A 23 5.23 3.66 8.51
CA THR A 23 5.25 2.76 7.34
C THR A 23 6.07 1.47 7.56
N ARG A 24 6.52 1.22 8.81
CA ARG A 24 7.23 0.03 9.32
C ARG A 24 8.42 -0.47 8.50
N THR A 25 9.05 0.41 7.74
CA THR A 25 10.11 -0.02 6.86
C THR A 25 11.07 1.13 6.55
N ARG A 26 12.31 0.74 6.26
CA ARG A 26 13.19 1.45 5.30
C ARG A 26 12.62 1.39 3.86
N ASP A 27 11.34 1.03 3.75
CA ASP A 27 10.53 0.83 2.58
C ASP A 27 9.45 1.94 2.52
N ALA A 28 9.91 3.19 2.65
CA ALA A 28 9.83 3.97 1.43
C ALA A 28 10.68 3.26 0.36
N LEU A 29 10.25 2.06 -0.06
CA LEU A 29 10.71 1.43 -1.26
C LEU A 29 9.98 2.32 -2.24
N VAL A 30 10.66 3.41 -2.58
CA VAL A 30 10.95 3.67 -3.98
C VAL A 30 11.04 2.28 -4.57
N ALA A 31 9.98 1.86 -5.25
CA ALA A 31 10.12 0.71 -6.09
C ALA A 31 11.34 1.06 -6.93
N ASP A 32 12.44 0.33 -6.76
CA ASP A 32 13.73 0.58 -7.43
C ASP A 32 13.58 0.22 -8.92
N PHE A 33 12.58 0.84 -9.55
CA PHE A 33 12.37 0.92 -10.97
C PHE A 33 13.02 2.24 -11.39
N PRO A 34 14.09 2.18 -12.20
CA PRO A 34 14.72 3.37 -12.76
C PRO A 34 13.66 4.19 -13.50
N GLY A 35 13.42 5.44 -13.08
CA GLY A 35 12.53 6.38 -13.79
C GLY A 35 11.42 7.05 -12.97
N LEU A 36 11.25 6.77 -11.67
CA LEU A 36 10.23 7.42 -10.84
C LEU A 36 10.79 8.66 -10.13
N THR A 37 10.25 9.84 -10.44
CA THR A 37 10.62 11.12 -9.82
C THR A 37 9.86 11.39 -8.51
N ARG A 38 10.31 12.45 -7.82
CA ARG A 38 10.43 12.57 -6.36
C ARG A 38 9.28 13.39 -5.74
N ASP A 39 8.05 13.18 -6.18
CA ASP A 39 6.88 13.92 -5.67
C ASP A 39 6.14 13.14 -4.57
N ARG A 40 5.79 13.86 -3.48
CA ARG A 40 4.93 13.50 -2.33
C ARG A 40 5.03 12.05 -1.83
N LYS A 41 5.57 11.87 -0.62
CA LYS A 41 5.62 10.55 0.02
C LYS A 41 4.26 10.19 0.63
N TYR A 42 3.56 9.28 -0.03
CA TYR A 42 2.45 8.53 0.53
C TYR A 42 3.00 7.23 1.10
N GLY A 43 2.48 6.82 2.25
CA GLY A 43 2.87 5.60 2.92
C GLY A 43 1.65 4.85 3.44
N ARG A 44 1.72 3.52 3.40
CA ARG A 44 0.77 2.65 4.10
C ARG A 44 1.31 2.34 5.48
N ALA A 45 0.49 2.50 6.50
CA ALA A 45 0.81 2.14 7.86
C ALA A 45 -0.29 1.23 8.43
N GLU A 46 0.10 0.35 9.36
CA GLU A 46 -0.77 -0.65 9.96
C GLU A 46 -0.55 -0.68 11.47
N VAL A 47 -1.65 -0.63 12.23
CA VAL A 47 -1.67 -0.70 13.70
C VAL A 47 -2.80 -1.62 14.13
N GLU A 48 -2.49 -2.65 14.93
CA GLU A 48 -3.47 -3.62 15.46
C GLU A 48 -4.44 -4.18 14.38
N GLY A 49 -3.90 -4.51 13.19
CA GLY A 49 -4.68 -5.04 12.07
C GLY A 49 -5.46 -4.00 11.25
N HIS A 50 -5.45 -2.72 11.65
CA HIS A 50 -6.12 -1.64 10.94
C HIS A 50 -5.14 -0.85 10.08
N GLU A 51 -5.49 -0.65 8.81
CA GLU A 51 -4.66 0.03 7.82
C GLU A 51 -5.08 1.48 7.67
N PHE A 52 -4.10 2.37 7.44
CA PHE A 52 -4.35 3.77 7.16
C PHE A 52 -3.29 4.36 6.22
N ILE A 53 -3.68 5.39 5.46
CA ILE A 53 -2.79 6.12 4.56
C ILE A 53 -2.15 7.27 5.34
N ILE A 54 -0.83 7.40 5.28
CA ILE A 54 -0.11 8.53 5.85
C ILE A 54 0.46 9.43 4.76
N VAL A 55 0.25 10.74 4.91
CA VAL A 55 0.72 11.77 3.99
C VAL A 55 1.73 12.68 4.70
N ASP A 56 2.97 12.73 4.22
CA ASP A 56 3.97 13.69 4.69
C ASP A 56 3.84 15.01 3.92
N THR A 57 3.47 16.08 4.61
CA THR A 57 3.38 17.44 4.02
C THR A 57 4.75 18.12 3.90
N GLY A 58 5.83 17.51 4.40
CA GLY A 58 7.18 18.07 4.41
C GLY A 58 8.13 17.49 3.37
N GLY A 59 8.45 18.24 2.32
CA GLY A 59 9.63 17.96 1.51
C GLY A 59 9.63 18.57 0.12
N ILE A 60 9.79 19.90 0.01
CA ILE A 60 10.48 20.47 -1.15
C ILE A 60 11.92 20.64 -0.67
N ASP A 61 12.83 19.88 -1.28
CA ASP A 61 14.26 19.94 -0.95
C ASP A 61 14.74 21.40 -0.98
N GLY A 62 15.49 21.76 0.05
CA GLY A 62 16.04 23.10 0.22
C GLY A 62 16.97 23.48 -0.92
N THR A 63 16.51 24.38 -1.76
CA THR A 63 17.34 25.38 -2.43
C THR A 63 16.63 26.73 -2.31
N GLU A 64 17.44 27.75 -2.10
CA GLU A 64 17.16 29.04 -1.50
C GLU A 64 16.04 29.87 -2.16
N ASP A 65 15.51 30.77 -1.33
CA ASP A 65 14.67 31.93 -1.60
C ASP A 65 13.22 31.73 -2.11
N GLY A 66 12.26 32.11 -1.24
CA GLY A 66 10.88 32.42 -1.62
C GLY A 66 9.83 31.32 -1.44
N VAL A 67 10.12 30.29 -0.64
CA VAL A 67 9.32 29.05 -0.56
C VAL A 67 8.13 29.13 0.44
N GLU A 68 8.11 30.11 1.36
CA GLU A 68 7.12 30.14 2.46
C GLU A 68 5.65 30.24 1.99
N THR A 69 5.34 31.02 0.96
CA THR A 69 3.95 31.19 0.49
C THR A 69 3.45 29.99 -0.33
N ARG A 70 4.35 29.30 -1.06
CA ARG A 70 3.99 28.10 -1.86
C ARG A 70 3.92 26.82 -1.02
N MET A 71 4.72 26.70 0.03
CA MET A 71 4.66 25.59 1.00
C MET A 71 3.36 25.58 1.80
N ALA A 72 2.85 26.76 2.18
CA ALA A 72 1.55 26.88 2.83
C ALA A 72 0.44 26.28 1.96
N GLY A 73 0.37 26.65 0.68
CA GLY A 73 -0.64 26.12 -0.26
C GLY A 73 -0.62 24.60 -0.48
N GLN A 74 0.53 23.95 -0.28
CA GLN A 74 0.68 22.50 -0.44
C GLN A 74 0.30 21.72 0.83
N SER A 75 0.66 22.24 2.01
CA SER A 75 0.27 21.64 3.30
C SER A 75 -1.25 21.74 3.53
N LEU A 76 -1.86 22.82 3.04
CA LEU A 76 -3.31 23.08 3.16
C LEU A 76 -4.18 22.03 2.47
N VAL A 77 -3.72 21.47 1.36
CA VAL A 77 -4.48 20.47 0.59
C VAL A 77 -4.53 19.14 1.35
N ALA A 78 -3.39 18.70 1.88
CA ALA A 78 -3.31 17.48 2.69
C ALA A 78 -4.15 17.59 3.98
N ILE A 79 -4.25 18.80 4.57
CA ILE A 79 -5.11 19.08 5.73
C ILE A 79 -6.61 18.98 5.37
N GLU A 80 -7.00 19.48 4.20
CA GLU A 80 -8.39 19.42 3.75
C GLU A 80 -8.84 17.98 3.45
N GLU A 81 -7.93 17.18 2.91
CA GLU A 81 -8.17 15.81 2.45
C GLU A 81 -8.03 14.76 3.56
N ALA A 82 -7.26 15.03 4.61
CA ALA A 82 -7.12 14.08 5.71
C ALA A 82 -8.39 14.00 6.59
N ASP A 83 -8.67 12.79 7.07
CA ASP A 83 -9.66 12.54 8.10
C ASP A 83 -9.14 13.02 9.46
N ILE A 84 -7.83 12.81 9.68
CA ILE A 84 -7.13 13.16 10.92
C ILE A 84 -5.84 13.92 10.59
N VAL A 85 -5.61 15.02 11.30
CA VAL A 85 -4.36 15.79 11.19
C VAL A 85 -3.52 15.59 12.44
N LEU A 86 -2.33 14.99 12.28
CA LEU A 86 -1.32 14.94 13.32
C LEU A 86 -0.45 16.20 13.22
N PHE A 87 -0.71 17.17 14.09
CA PHE A 87 0.06 18.40 14.16
C PHE A 87 1.28 18.19 15.07
N MET A 88 2.45 18.08 14.45
CA MET A 88 3.72 17.83 15.11
C MET A 88 4.46 19.11 15.49
N VAL A 89 4.83 19.20 16.76
CA VAL A 89 5.67 20.27 17.33
C VAL A 89 6.97 19.68 17.91
N ASP A 90 8.00 20.52 18.05
CA ASP A 90 9.28 20.10 18.62
C ASP A 90 9.33 20.44 20.10
N ALA A 91 9.25 19.40 20.93
CA ALA A 91 9.28 19.46 22.38
C ALA A 91 10.56 20.14 22.93
N ARG A 92 11.69 20.01 22.23
CA ARG A 92 12.97 20.62 22.66
C ARG A 92 13.08 22.09 22.29
N ALA A 93 12.46 22.48 21.19
CA ALA A 93 12.47 23.86 20.73
C ALA A 93 11.46 24.72 21.50
N GLY A 94 10.44 24.10 22.10
CA GLY A 94 9.33 24.81 22.73
C GLY A 94 8.38 25.41 21.70
N LEU A 95 7.44 26.22 22.18
CA LEU A 95 6.42 26.85 21.34
C LEU A 95 7.02 27.96 20.46
N MET A 96 6.83 27.87 19.13
CA MET A 96 7.29 28.90 18.19
C MET A 96 6.11 29.68 17.59
N PRO A 97 6.28 30.96 17.18
CA PRO A 97 5.21 31.74 16.53
C PRO A 97 4.64 31.09 15.26
N ALA A 98 5.47 30.34 14.53
CA ALA A 98 5.04 29.58 13.35
C ALA A 98 4.06 28.45 13.72
N ASP A 99 4.21 27.84 14.91
CA ASP A 99 3.32 26.80 15.39
C ASP A 99 1.95 27.39 15.78
N GLU A 100 1.93 28.59 16.38
CA GLU A 100 0.69 29.32 16.65
C GLU A 100 -0.08 29.68 15.37
N GLY A 101 0.64 30.08 14.32
CA GLY A 101 0.07 30.38 13.00
C GLY A 101 -0.58 29.16 12.36
N ILE A 102 0.11 28.01 12.37
CA ILE A 102 -0.41 26.74 11.87
C ILE A 102 -1.60 26.29 12.74
N ALA A 103 -1.50 26.42 14.06
CA ALA A 103 -2.56 26.03 14.98
C ALA A 103 -3.84 26.84 14.76
N LYS A 104 -3.72 28.16 14.61
CA LYS A 104 -4.86 29.03 14.28
C LYS A 104 -5.51 28.63 12.96
N HIS A 105 -4.71 28.23 11.98
CA HIS A 105 -5.21 27.73 10.71
C HIS A 105 -6.01 26.43 10.88
N LEU A 106 -5.44 25.44 11.55
CA LEU A 106 -6.08 24.13 11.78
C LEU A 106 -7.40 24.25 12.57
N ARG A 107 -7.44 25.07 13.61
CA ARG A 107 -8.67 25.33 14.40
C ARG A 107 -9.81 25.91 13.55
N SER A 108 -9.50 26.72 12.54
CA SER A 108 -10.53 27.33 11.68
C SER A 108 -11.28 26.33 10.79
N ARG A 109 -10.74 25.11 10.59
CA ARG A 109 -11.21 24.14 9.60
C ARG A 109 -12.10 23.00 10.16
N LYS A 110 -12.43 22.99 11.46
CA LYS A 110 -13.26 21.96 12.12
C LYS A 110 -12.85 20.50 11.78
N LYS A 111 -11.56 20.23 11.59
CA LYS A 111 -11.01 18.88 11.37
C LYS A 111 -10.46 18.34 12.69
N THR A 112 -10.57 17.03 12.89
CA THR A 112 -9.96 16.38 14.06
C THR A 112 -8.45 16.52 13.98
N THR A 113 -7.91 17.35 14.86
CA THR A 113 -6.48 17.68 14.90
C THR A 113 -5.94 17.19 16.22
N VAL A 114 -4.88 16.39 16.16
CA VAL A 114 -4.19 15.86 17.34
C VAL A 114 -2.83 16.51 17.44
N LEU A 115 -2.54 17.08 18.61
CA LEU A 115 -1.26 17.73 18.86
C LEU A 115 -0.23 16.72 19.35
N VAL A 116 0.91 16.66 18.67
CA VAL A 116 1.96 15.67 18.89
C VAL A 116 3.29 16.37 19.19
N ALA A 117 3.74 16.31 20.44
CA ALA A 117 5.02 16.87 20.86
C ALA A 117 6.14 15.83 20.65
N ASN A 118 6.95 16.02 19.62
CA ASN A 118 8.03 15.10 19.25
C ASN A 118 9.38 15.50 19.88
N LYS A 119 10.32 14.55 19.97
CA LYS A 119 11.67 14.69 20.56
C LYS A 119 11.71 14.82 22.08
N THR A 120 10.77 14.17 22.78
CA THR A 120 10.72 14.12 24.25
C THR A 120 11.79 13.22 24.90
N ASP A 121 12.82 12.84 24.12
CA ASP A 121 13.93 12.00 24.58
C ASP A 121 14.67 12.61 25.77
N GLY A 122 14.53 11.97 26.93
CA GLY A 122 15.22 12.33 28.17
C GLY A 122 14.61 13.52 28.91
N LEU A 123 13.40 13.94 28.53
CA LEU A 123 12.67 15.02 29.17
C LEU A 123 11.42 14.48 29.86
N ASP A 124 10.98 15.18 30.90
CA ASP A 124 9.73 14.89 31.59
C ASP A 124 8.53 15.34 30.72
N PRO A 125 7.62 14.43 30.29
CA PRO A 125 6.52 14.75 29.39
C PRO A 125 5.60 15.86 29.90
N ASP A 126 5.32 15.88 31.20
CA ASP A 126 4.38 16.84 31.80
C ASP A 126 4.94 18.26 31.75
N THR A 127 6.24 18.40 31.99
CA THR A 127 6.94 19.69 31.92
C THR A 127 6.98 20.24 30.49
N VAL A 128 7.25 19.39 29.51
CA VAL A 128 7.47 19.83 28.13
C VAL A 128 6.18 20.05 27.35
N THR A 129 5.10 19.35 27.73
CA THR A 129 3.79 19.52 27.09
C THR A 129 3.03 20.75 27.60
N ALA A 130 3.37 21.27 28.79
CA ALA A 130 2.72 22.40 29.43
C ALA A 130 2.55 23.62 28.49
N ASP A 131 3.61 24.02 27.80
CA ASP A 131 3.60 25.19 26.90
C ASP A 131 2.66 24.99 25.70
N PHE A 132 2.48 23.74 25.24
CA PHE A 132 1.70 23.42 24.06
C PHE A 132 0.18 23.37 24.31
N TYR A 133 -0.26 23.24 25.57
CA TYR A 133 -1.69 23.37 25.91
C TYR A 133 -2.24 24.76 25.58
N SER A 134 -1.39 25.79 25.56
CA SER A 134 -1.76 27.15 25.14
C SER A 134 -2.30 27.24 23.70
N LEU A 135 -1.99 26.24 22.85
CA LEU A 135 -2.51 26.14 21.49
C LEU A 135 -3.99 25.78 21.44
N GLY A 136 -4.62 25.38 22.55
CA GLY A 136 -6.06 25.14 22.62
C GLY A 136 -6.55 24.03 21.68
N MET A 137 -5.76 22.96 21.56
CA MET A 137 -6.01 21.82 20.66
C MET A 137 -6.30 20.51 21.41
N GLY A 138 -6.65 20.60 22.69
CA GLY A 138 -6.93 19.42 23.53
C GLY A 138 -5.68 18.81 24.12
N GLU A 139 -5.67 17.47 24.20
CA GLU A 139 -4.58 16.69 24.78
C GLU A 139 -3.32 16.73 23.90
N VAL A 140 -2.15 16.76 24.54
CA VAL A 140 -0.84 16.82 23.86
C VAL A 140 -0.13 15.48 24.01
N TYR A 141 0.09 14.78 22.91
CA TYR A 141 0.73 13.48 22.90
C TYR A 141 2.25 13.62 22.80
N ALA A 142 2.95 13.26 23.86
CA ALA A 142 4.40 13.25 23.93
C ALA A 142 4.98 12.00 23.25
N ILE A 143 5.78 12.20 22.18
CA ILE A 143 6.42 11.11 21.45
C ILE A 143 7.93 11.32 21.25
N ALA A 144 8.63 10.21 21.10
CA ALA A 144 9.99 10.19 20.57
C ALA A 144 10.04 9.35 19.29
N ALA A 145 9.80 9.97 18.13
CA ALA A 145 9.79 9.28 16.84
C ALA A 145 11.16 8.67 16.45
N SER A 146 12.26 9.05 17.11
CA SER A 146 13.62 8.48 16.99
C SER A 146 13.76 7.12 17.69
N HIS A 147 13.06 6.91 18.80
CA HIS A 147 13.14 5.71 19.63
C HIS A 147 11.84 4.88 19.67
N GLY A 148 10.72 5.43 19.21
CA GLY A 148 9.42 4.76 19.13
C GLY A 148 8.59 4.86 20.41
N ARG A 149 9.04 5.63 21.38
CA ARG A 149 8.32 5.85 22.64
C ARG A 149 7.09 6.73 22.39
N GLY A 150 5.95 6.34 22.95
CA GLY A 150 4.67 7.05 22.83
C GLY A 150 3.97 6.92 21.48
N VAL A 151 4.63 6.33 20.47
CA VAL A 151 4.06 6.22 19.11
C VAL A 151 2.91 5.22 19.06
N THR A 152 3.00 4.07 19.73
CA THR A 152 1.91 3.08 19.77
C THR A 152 0.68 3.66 20.45
N SER A 153 0.83 4.28 21.62
CA SER A 153 -0.27 4.92 22.34
C SER A 153 -0.90 6.06 21.55
N LEU A 154 -0.10 6.88 20.84
CA LEU A 154 -0.64 7.88 19.92
C LEU A 154 -1.55 7.24 18.87
N LEU A 155 -1.11 6.13 18.27
CA LEU A 155 -1.88 5.46 17.22
C LEU A 155 -3.14 4.81 17.76
N GLU A 156 -3.07 4.14 18.91
CA GLU A 156 -4.23 3.54 19.57
C GLU A 156 -5.27 4.60 19.90
N THR A 157 -4.90 5.67 20.61
CA THR A 157 -5.85 6.70 21.04
C THR A 157 -6.43 7.51 19.87
N VAL A 158 -5.66 7.69 18.79
CA VAL A 158 -6.07 8.55 17.67
C VAL A 158 -6.79 7.79 16.56
N LEU A 159 -6.46 6.52 16.32
CA LEU A 159 -7.01 5.76 15.19
C LEU A 159 -8.14 4.83 15.60
N LEU A 160 -8.09 4.16 16.76
CA LEU A 160 -9.16 3.23 17.18
C LEU A 160 -10.55 3.88 17.20
N PRO A 161 -10.73 5.14 17.66
CA PRO A 161 -12.05 5.77 17.65
C PRO A 161 -12.66 5.95 16.25
N PHE A 162 -11.83 5.99 15.19
CA PHE A 162 -12.29 6.14 13.80
C PHE A 162 -12.55 4.81 13.11
N VAL A 163 -12.08 3.69 13.69
CA VAL A 163 -12.33 2.35 13.18
C VAL A 163 -13.50 1.68 13.89
N GLN A 164 -13.83 2.12 15.12
CA GLN A 164 -14.97 1.60 15.89
C GLN A 164 -16.35 2.00 15.36
N ASP A 165 -16.47 2.94 14.42
CA ASP A 165 -17.76 3.29 13.78
C ASP A 165 -18.32 2.18 12.87
N GLU A 166 -17.59 1.08 12.62
CA GLU A 166 -18.04 -0.05 11.78
C GLU A 166 -18.30 -1.37 12.56
N ILE A 167 -18.33 -1.36 13.90
CA ILE A 167 -18.69 -2.56 14.68
C ILE A 167 -20.05 -2.34 15.34
N GLU A 168 -21.09 -3.02 14.83
CA GLU A 168 -22.36 -3.16 15.54
C GLU A 168 -22.09 -3.68 16.96
N GLU A 169 -22.54 -2.95 17.98
CA GLU A 169 -22.48 -3.43 19.36
C GLU A 169 -23.23 -4.76 19.47
N PRO A 170 -22.62 -5.84 20.02
CA PRO A 170 -23.36 -7.05 20.30
C PRO A 170 -24.39 -6.77 21.40
N VAL A 171 -25.62 -7.17 21.15
CA VAL A 171 -26.74 -7.10 22.09
C VAL A 171 -26.36 -7.87 23.37
N GLU A 172 -26.54 -7.24 24.55
CA GLU A 172 -26.38 -7.91 25.85
C GLU A 172 -27.34 -9.12 25.93
N LEU A 173 -26.78 -10.33 25.92
CA LEU A 173 -27.49 -11.59 26.19
C LEU A 173 -27.45 -11.90 27.68
N THR A 174 -28.43 -12.63 28.17
CA THR A 174 -28.53 -13.03 29.59
C THR A 174 -27.61 -14.21 29.92
N GLU A 175 -27.19 -14.38 31.19
CA GLU A 175 -26.27 -15.46 31.65
C GLU A 175 -26.73 -16.89 31.28
N GLU A 176 -28.03 -17.09 31.04
CA GLU A 176 -28.60 -18.37 30.58
C GLU A 176 -28.40 -18.58 29.06
N GLU A 177 -28.43 -17.51 28.26
CA GLU A 177 -28.17 -17.52 26.82
C GLU A 177 -26.67 -17.65 26.52
N GLU A 178 -25.80 -17.03 27.33
CA GLU A 178 -24.34 -17.20 27.26
C GLU A 178 -23.91 -18.64 27.57
N ASN A 179 -24.49 -19.28 28.58
CA ASN A 179 -24.19 -20.66 28.90
C ASN A 179 -24.70 -21.63 27.82
N ALA A 180 -25.88 -21.41 27.27
CA ALA A 180 -26.39 -22.22 26.16
C ALA A 180 -25.52 -22.08 24.90
N ALA A 181 -25.06 -20.86 24.59
CA ALA A 181 -24.12 -20.61 23.51
C ALA A 181 -22.74 -21.26 23.75
N TYR A 182 -22.26 -21.27 25.00
CA TYR A 182 -20.99 -21.89 25.38
C TYR A 182 -21.00 -23.42 25.24
N TRP A 183 -22.06 -24.09 25.70
CA TRP A 183 -22.20 -25.54 25.54
C TRP A 183 -22.47 -25.95 24.09
N ALA A 184 -23.22 -25.14 23.34
CA ALA A 184 -23.42 -25.36 21.90
C ALA A 184 -22.13 -25.16 21.09
N ALA A 185 -21.27 -24.21 21.47
CA ALA A 185 -19.96 -24.00 20.85
C ALA A 185 -18.99 -25.15 21.13
N LEU A 186 -18.99 -25.70 22.35
CA LEU A 186 -18.17 -26.87 22.71
C LEU A 186 -18.62 -28.15 21.99
N GLU A 187 -19.93 -28.38 21.86
CA GLU A 187 -20.46 -29.51 21.08
C GLU A 187 -20.22 -29.35 19.57
N ALA A 188 -20.14 -28.11 19.08
CA ALA A 188 -19.72 -27.79 17.72
C ALA A 188 -18.21 -27.99 17.52
N GLU A 189 -17.37 -27.63 18.50
CA GLU A 189 -15.91 -27.88 18.48
C GLU A 189 -15.58 -29.37 18.50
N ASP A 190 -16.27 -30.17 19.31
CA ASP A 190 -16.05 -31.62 19.37
C ASP A 190 -16.49 -32.31 18.06
N LYS A 191 -17.56 -31.85 17.41
CA LYS A 191 -17.97 -32.33 16.07
C LYS A 191 -17.10 -31.80 14.92
N ALA A 192 -16.48 -30.62 15.07
CA ALA A 192 -15.57 -30.03 14.09
C ALA A 192 -14.15 -30.64 14.14
N SER A 193 -13.83 -31.42 15.17
CA SER A 193 -12.49 -32.00 15.33
C SER A 193 -12.21 -33.23 14.46
N GLU A 194 -13.24 -33.86 13.85
CA GLU A 194 -13.08 -35.09 13.06
C GLU A 194 -13.29 -34.93 11.54
N GLU A 195 -13.77 -33.79 11.03
CA GLU A 195 -13.91 -33.54 9.58
C GLU A 195 -13.44 -32.11 9.22
N GLU A 196 -12.60 -32.04 8.18
CA GLU A 196 -11.81 -30.89 7.73
C GLU A 196 -12.64 -29.60 7.48
N ALA A 197 -12.44 -28.57 8.31
CA ALA A 197 -12.87 -27.20 8.02
C ALA A 197 -11.85 -26.47 7.11
N GLU A 198 -11.60 -27.00 5.90
CA GLU A 198 -10.81 -26.30 4.86
C GLU A 198 -11.68 -25.60 3.77
N ASP A 199 -12.99 -25.79 3.77
CA ASP A 199 -13.90 -25.22 2.76
C ASP A 199 -14.92 -24.24 3.37
N ASP A 200 -14.77 -22.94 3.11
CA ASP A 200 -15.88 -22.06 2.65
C ASP A 200 -15.51 -20.60 2.25
N PHE A 201 -14.25 -20.28 1.92
CA PHE A 201 -13.94 -18.98 1.27
C PHE A 201 -13.72 -19.18 -0.22
N ASN A 202 -14.80 -19.10 -1.01
CA ASN A 202 -14.73 -19.09 -2.46
C ASN A 202 -14.59 -17.63 -2.97
N PRO A 203 -13.48 -17.27 -3.65
CA PRO A 203 -13.29 -15.93 -4.20
C PRO A 203 -14.33 -15.51 -5.25
N GLU A 204 -15.14 -16.45 -5.75
CA GLU A 204 -16.18 -16.19 -6.74
C GLU A 204 -17.45 -15.57 -6.14
N ASP A 205 -17.67 -15.71 -4.84
CA ASP A 205 -18.88 -15.21 -4.16
C ASP A 205 -18.76 -13.72 -3.80
N LEU A 206 -17.55 -13.16 -3.85
CA LEU A 206 -17.31 -11.75 -3.54
C LEU A 206 -17.37 -10.88 -4.81
N PRO A 207 -17.98 -9.68 -4.73
CA PRO A 207 -18.02 -8.77 -5.85
C PRO A 207 -16.61 -8.25 -6.19
N ILE A 208 -16.28 -8.20 -7.48
CA ILE A 208 -14.98 -7.68 -7.93
C ILE A 208 -14.99 -6.15 -7.81
N LYS A 209 -14.15 -5.61 -6.94
CA LYS A 209 -13.94 -4.15 -6.82
C LYS A 209 -13.01 -3.67 -7.95
N LEU A 210 -13.56 -2.87 -8.86
CA LEU A 210 -12.89 -2.35 -10.04
C LEU A 210 -12.71 -0.83 -9.93
N ALA A 211 -11.47 -0.33 -10.02
CA ALA A 211 -11.21 1.12 -10.10
C ALA A 211 -10.72 1.53 -11.49
N ILE A 212 -11.22 2.66 -11.99
CA ILE A 212 -10.75 3.28 -13.24
C ILE A 212 -9.87 4.48 -12.91
N VAL A 213 -8.61 4.41 -13.30
CA VAL A 213 -7.54 5.33 -12.92
C VAL A 213 -6.84 5.86 -14.16
N GLY A 214 -6.31 7.08 -14.10
CA GLY A 214 -5.54 7.68 -15.18
C GLY A 214 -5.54 9.19 -15.07
N ARG A 215 -4.76 9.86 -15.91
CA ARG A 215 -4.71 11.32 -15.96
C ARG A 215 -6.06 11.99 -16.24
N PRO A 216 -6.23 13.29 -15.92
CA PRO A 216 -7.37 14.08 -16.39
C PRO A 216 -7.49 14.00 -17.92
N ASN A 217 -8.72 14.08 -18.46
CA ASN A 217 -9.00 14.17 -19.91
C ASN A 217 -8.60 12.97 -20.80
N VAL A 218 -8.05 11.88 -20.24
CA VAL A 218 -7.78 10.62 -20.99
C VAL A 218 -9.07 9.89 -21.41
N GLY A 219 -10.23 10.31 -20.89
CA GLY A 219 -11.54 9.74 -21.23
C GLY A 219 -12.11 8.75 -20.21
N LYS A 220 -11.66 8.79 -18.94
CA LYS A 220 -12.19 7.94 -17.84
C LYS A 220 -13.71 8.00 -17.73
N SER A 221 -14.29 9.18 -17.61
CA SER A 221 -15.76 9.35 -17.50
C SER A 221 -16.51 8.84 -18.73
N THR A 222 -15.92 8.96 -19.91
CA THR A 222 -16.48 8.41 -21.15
C THR A 222 -16.48 6.89 -21.11
N LEU A 223 -15.38 6.29 -20.65
CA LEU A 223 -15.27 4.84 -20.47
C LEU A 223 -16.24 4.32 -19.43
N THR A 224 -16.35 4.97 -18.28
CA THR A 224 -17.29 4.60 -17.22
C THR A 224 -18.74 4.62 -17.70
N ASN A 225 -19.17 5.71 -18.35
CA ASN A 225 -20.53 5.80 -18.88
C ASN A 225 -20.79 4.76 -19.97
N ARG A 226 -19.76 4.42 -20.75
CA ARG A 226 -19.88 3.37 -21.78
C ARG A 226 -20.05 1.99 -21.15
N ILE A 227 -19.27 1.68 -20.12
CA ILE A 227 -19.38 0.44 -19.33
C ILE A 227 -20.78 0.31 -18.73
N LEU A 228 -21.28 1.38 -18.09
CA LEU A 228 -22.61 1.37 -17.46
C LEU A 228 -23.76 1.35 -18.47
N GLY A 229 -23.53 1.81 -19.70
CA GLY A 229 -24.53 1.87 -20.77
C GLY A 229 -24.48 0.70 -21.75
N GLU A 230 -23.69 -0.34 -21.50
CA GLU A 230 -23.75 -1.56 -22.30
C GLU A 230 -25.04 -2.34 -22.00
N GLU A 231 -25.67 -2.91 -23.05
CA GLU A 231 -26.93 -3.68 -22.94
C GLU A 231 -26.86 -4.85 -21.95
N ARG A 232 -25.64 -5.31 -21.60
CA ARG A 232 -25.38 -6.44 -20.71
C ARG A 232 -25.14 -6.06 -19.26
N VAL A 233 -25.05 -4.76 -18.95
CA VAL A 233 -24.73 -4.27 -17.61
C VAL A 233 -26.00 -3.79 -16.94
N VAL A 234 -26.38 -4.45 -15.84
CA VAL A 234 -27.50 -4.02 -15.00
C VAL A 234 -26.93 -3.23 -13.83
N VAL A 235 -27.38 -1.99 -13.65
CA VAL A 235 -26.96 -1.10 -12.58
C VAL A 235 -28.08 -1.01 -11.54
N TYR A 236 -27.72 -1.16 -10.26
CA TYR A 236 -28.66 -0.91 -9.17
C TYR A 236 -28.62 0.57 -8.77
N ASP A 237 -29.73 1.27 -8.94
CA ASP A 237 -29.90 2.61 -8.39
C ASP A 237 -30.33 2.53 -6.92
N MET A 238 -29.38 2.56 -6.00
CA MET A 238 -29.70 2.85 -4.59
C MET A 238 -29.68 4.37 -4.35
N PRO A 239 -30.82 5.00 -4.02
CA PRO A 239 -30.87 6.41 -3.68
C PRO A 239 -30.38 6.62 -2.24
N GLY A 240 -29.10 6.96 -2.07
CA GLY A 240 -28.61 7.59 -0.85
C GLY A 240 -27.27 7.08 -0.33
N THR A 241 -26.19 7.79 -0.67
CA THR A 241 -25.06 8.07 0.23
C THR A 241 -24.36 9.33 -0.29
N THR A 242 -24.71 10.47 0.30
CA THR A 242 -24.08 11.75 -0.01
C THR A 242 -22.88 11.96 0.91
N ARG A 243 -21.65 11.69 0.41
CA ARG A 243 -20.50 12.64 0.50
C ARG A 243 -19.18 12.13 -0.08
N ASP A 244 -18.96 10.83 -0.19
CA ASP A 244 -17.66 10.26 -0.60
C ASP A 244 -17.77 9.28 -1.78
N SER A 245 -16.64 8.72 -2.24
CA SER A 245 -16.49 7.87 -3.45
C SER A 245 -17.69 6.97 -3.72
N ILE A 246 -18.29 7.11 -4.91
CA ILE A 246 -19.52 6.40 -5.26
C ILE A 246 -19.12 4.98 -5.68
N TYR A 247 -19.42 4.00 -4.83
CA TYR A 247 -19.43 2.59 -5.19
C TYR A 247 -20.68 2.34 -6.05
N ILE A 248 -20.49 1.92 -7.28
CA ILE A 248 -21.58 1.61 -8.21
C ILE A 248 -21.64 0.09 -8.36
N PRO A 249 -22.58 -0.60 -7.68
CA PRO A 249 -22.78 -2.03 -7.89
C PRO A 249 -23.39 -2.27 -9.27
N MET A 250 -22.82 -3.23 -10.01
CA MET A 250 -23.30 -3.65 -11.31
C MET A 250 -23.15 -5.15 -11.50
N VAL A 251 -24.03 -5.76 -12.28
CA VAL A 251 -23.95 -7.19 -12.62
C VAL A 251 -23.72 -7.32 -14.12
N ARG A 252 -22.81 -8.20 -14.48
CA ARG A 252 -22.51 -8.55 -15.87
C ARG A 252 -22.14 -10.02 -15.96
N ASP A 253 -22.71 -10.73 -16.93
CA ASP A 253 -22.44 -12.15 -17.17
C ASP A 253 -22.59 -12.98 -15.87
N GLU A 254 -23.66 -12.72 -15.10
CA GLU A 254 -23.99 -13.34 -13.80
C GLU A 254 -22.98 -13.10 -12.66
N ARG A 255 -21.95 -12.27 -12.89
CA ARG A 255 -20.94 -11.90 -11.89
C ARG A 255 -21.14 -10.49 -11.37
N GLU A 256 -20.96 -10.32 -10.06
CA GLU A 256 -21.08 -9.02 -9.40
C GLU A 256 -19.78 -8.21 -9.48
N TYR A 257 -19.91 -6.94 -9.84
CA TYR A 257 -18.83 -5.96 -9.88
C TYR A 257 -19.22 -4.72 -9.07
N VAL A 258 -18.24 -4.14 -8.40
CA VAL A 258 -18.38 -2.84 -7.73
C VAL A 258 -17.42 -1.88 -8.40
N LEU A 259 -17.95 -0.93 -9.15
CA LEU A 259 -17.14 0.10 -9.77
C LEU A 259 -16.87 1.22 -8.77
N ILE A 260 -15.60 1.45 -8.47
CA ILE A 260 -15.12 2.55 -7.62
C ILE A 260 -14.79 3.73 -8.54
N ASP A 261 -15.68 4.72 -8.58
CA ASP A 261 -15.45 5.96 -9.35
C ASP A 261 -14.75 7.02 -8.48
N THR A 262 -13.65 7.53 -9.01
CA THR A 262 -12.77 8.50 -8.34
C THR A 262 -13.18 9.95 -8.57
N ALA A 263 -14.01 10.26 -9.57
CA ALA A 263 -14.31 11.67 -9.88
C ALA A 263 -15.53 12.00 -10.75
N GLY A 264 -16.19 11.04 -11.42
CA GLY A 264 -16.68 11.33 -12.76
C GLY A 264 -18.18 11.38 -13.03
N VAL A 265 -18.99 10.51 -12.43
CA VAL A 265 -20.25 10.15 -13.12
C VAL A 265 -21.42 11.09 -12.81
N ARG A 266 -21.50 11.71 -11.62
CA ARG A 266 -22.72 12.43 -11.19
C ARG A 266 -22.69 13.97 -11.19
N LYS A 267 -21.55 14.64 -11.40
CA LYS A 267 -21.48 16.12 -11.41
C LYS A 267 -21.23 16.71 -12.79
N ARG A 268 -22.20 16.58 -13.69
CA ARG A 268 -22.29 17.45 -14.88
C ARG A 268 -22.84 18.81 -14.49
N GLY A 269 -21.95 19.72 -14.09
CA GLY A 269 -22.32 21.13 -13.94
C GLY A 269 -21.33 21.94 -13.12
N LYS A 270 -20.39 22.60 -13.80
CA LYS A 270 -19.53 23.68 -13.29
C LYS A 270 -18.80 23.41 -11.97
N VAL A 271 -17.53 23.02 -12.02
CA VAL A 271 -16.59 23.39 -10.96
C VAL A 271 -15.22 23.70 -11.56
N THR A 272 -14.68 24.84 -11.14
CA THR A 272 -13.38 25.47 -11.49
C THR A 272 -12.16 24.66 -11.04
N GLU A 273 -10.98 24.95 -11.60
CA GLU A 273 -9.63 24.32 -11.43
C GLU A 273 -9.20 23.87 -10.02
N THR A 274 -9.86 24.29 -8.93
CA THR A 274 -9.54 23.87 -7.56
C THR A 274 -9.86 22.41 -7.24
N VAL A 275 -10.52 21.68 -8.13
CA VAL A 275 -10.92 20.26 -7.95
C VAL A 275 -9.82 19.26 -8.31
N GLU A 276 -8.78 19.68 -9.04
CA GLU A 276 -7.76 18.76 -9.58
C GLU A 276 -6.94 18.06 -8.49
N LYS A 277 -6.70 18.72 -7.35
CA LYS A 277 -5.90 18.18 -6.24
C LYS A 277 -6.67 17.11 -5.44
N PHE A 278 -7.94 17.38 -5.15
CA PHE A 278 -8.89 16.43 -4.54
C PHE A 278 -9.09 15.15 -5.35
N SER A 279 -8.85 15.20 -6.67
CA SER A 279 -8.92 14.01 -7.51
C SER A 279 -7.78 13.02 -7.22
N VAL A 280 -6.61 13.47 -6.74
CA VAL A 280 -5.43 12.60 -6.61
C VAL A 280 -5.57 11.65 -5.43
N ILE A 281 -5.86 12.14 -4.22
CA ILE A 281 -6.01 11.26 -3.05
C ILE A 281 -7.17 10.29 -3.21
N LYS A 282 -8.30 10.75 -3.77
CA LYS A 282 -9.44 9.87 -4.11
C LYS A 282 -9.04 8.77 -5.08
N THR A 283 -8.16 9.10 -6.03
CA THR A 283 -7.60 8.10 -6.96
C THR A 283 -6.74 7.09 -6.22
N LEU A 284 -5.92 7.51 -5.26
CA LEU A 284 -5.10 6.62 -4.44
C LEU A 284 -5.96 5.72 -3.54
N GLN A 285 -6.97 6.26 -2.86
CA GLN A 285 -7.92 5.50 -2.05
C GLN A 285 -8.67 4.46 -2.90
N ALA A 286 -9.13 4.84 -4.10
CA ALA A 286 -9.80 3.89 -4.99
C ALA A 286 -8.86 2.78 -5.48
N ILE A 287 -7.58 3.08 -5.69
CA ILE A 287 -6.58 2.04 -5.99
C ILE A 287 -6.43 1.10 -4.80
N GLU A 288 -6.37 1.62 -3.58
CA GLU A 288 -6.25 0.78 -2.39
C GLU A 288 -7.48 -0.08 -2.15
N ASP A 289 -8.69 0.44 -2.33
CA ASP A 289 -9.93 -0.32 -2.13
C ASP A 289 -10.21 -1.34 -3.25
N ALA A 290 -9.64 -1.14 -4.44
CA ALA A 290 -9.88 -2.00 -5.60
C ALA A 290 -9.09 -3.30 -5.56
N ASN A 291 -9.65 -4.36 -6.13
CA ASN A 291 -8.93 -5.59 -6.42
C ASN A 291 -8.24 -5.52 -7.79
N VAL A 292 -8.91 -4.88 -8.76
CA VAL A 292 -8.42 -4.69 -10.12
C VAL A 292 -8.48 -3.20 -10.48
N VAL A 293 -7.38 -2.68 -11.01
CA VAL A 293 -7.25 -1.29 -11.45
C VAL A 293 -7.07 -1.24 -12.96
N LEU A 294 -7.94 -0.49 -13.62
CA LEU A 294 -7.85 -0.15 -15.04
C LEU A 294 -7.09 1.17 -15.18
N LEU A 295 -5.86 1.12 -15.68
CA LEU A 295 -5.07 2.30 -15.98
C LEU A 295 -5.36 2.76 -17.41
N VAL A 296 -6.07 3.89 -17.54
CA VAL A 296 -6.45 4.49 -18.82
C VAL A 296 -5.39 5.50 -19.27
N ILE A 297 -4.82 5.25 -20.44
CA ILE A 297 -3.80 6.06 -21.10
C ILE A 297 -4.39 6.59 -22.41
N ASP A 298 -4.06 7.82 -22.79
CA ASP A 298 -4.46 8.39 -24.07
C ASP A 298 -3.46 7.97 -25.16
N ALA A 299 -3.94 7.35 -26.24
CA ALA A 299 -3.12 6.95 -27.39
C ALA A 299 -2.43 8.14 -28.09
N ARG A 300 -3.03 9.34 -28.05
CA ARG A 300 -2.52 10.52 -28.77
C ARG A 300 -1.42 11.25 -28.01
N GLU A 301 -1.54 11.31 -26.69
CA GLU A 301 -0.56 11.95 -25.82
C GLU A 301 0.54 10.99 -25.36
N GLY A 302 0.29 9.68 -25.40
CA GLY A 302 1.21 8.66 -24.90
C GLY A 302 1.31 8.64 -23.37
N ILE A 303 2.37 8.02 -22.87
CA ILE A 303 2.63 7.90 -21.43
C ILE A 303 3.29 9.16 -20.90
N SER A 304 2.72 9.76 -19.86
CA SER A 304 3.34 10.86 -19.10
C SER A 304 4.04 10.35 -17.82
N ASP A 305 4.82 11.22 -17.17
CA ASP A 305 5.42 10.94 -15.86
C ASP A 305 4.35 10.71 -14.78
N GLN A 306 3.19 11.36 -14.89
CA GLN A 306 2.07 11.15 -13.96
C GLN A 306 1.47 9.75 -14.10
N ASP A 307 1.38 9.22 -15.33
CA ASP A 307 0.90 7.85 -15.57
C ASP A 307 1.90 6.84 -14.98
N LEU A 308 3.21 7.09 -15.11
CA LEU A 308 4.26 6.26 -14.50
C LEU A 308 4.21 6.29 -12.97
N SER A 309 3.98 7.45 -12.37
CA SER A 309 3.82 7.59 -10.92
C SER A 309 2.58 6.85 -10.40
N LEU A 310 1.44 6.97 -11.09
CA LEU A 310 0.22 6.22 -10.76
C LEU A 310 0.45 4.71 -10.89
N LEU A 311 1.14 4.30 -11.96
CA LEU A 311 1.49 2.91 -12.19
C LEU A 311 2.37 2.37 -11.06
N GLY A 312 3.41 3.10 -10.67
CA GLY A 312 4.27 2.75 -9.55
C GLY A 312 3.47 2.56 -8.27
N PHE A 313 2.49 3.44 -8.01
CA PHE A 313 1.58 3.31 -6.87
C PHE A 313 0.69 2.06 -6.94
N ILE A 314 0.14 1.72 -8.11
CA ILE A 314 -0.68 0.50 -8.29
C ILE A 314 0.15 -0.76 -7.99
N LEU A 315 1.38 -0.83 -8.51
CA LEU A 315 2.31 -1.94 -8.25
C LEU A 315 2.67 -2.04 -6.75
N ASN A 316 2.89 -0.90 -6.11
CA ASN A 316 3.19 -0.80 -4.68
C ASN A 316 2.00 -1.10 -3.77
N SER A 317 0.78 -0.89 -4.26
CA SER A 317 -0.44 -1.34 -3.59
C SER A 317 -0.66 -2.84 -3.77
N GLY A 318 -0.07 -3.44 -4.82
CA GLY A 318 -0.17 -4.86 -5.11
C GLY A 318 -1.53 -5.22 -5.69
N ARG A 319 -2.16 -4.28 -6.38
CA ARG A 319 -3.43 -4.53 -7.06
C ARG A 319 -3.20 -5.07 -8.46
N SER A 320 -4.19 -5.80 -8.96
CA SER A 320 -4.17 -6.30 -10.33
C SER A 320 -4.27 -5.12 -11.29
N LEU A 321 -3.48 -5.12 -12.36
CA LEU A 321 -3.36 -4.03 -13.32
C LEU A 321 -3.78 -4.50 -14.71
N VAL A 322 -4.69 -3.75 -15.32
CA VAL A 322 -5.04 -3.86 -16.74
C VAL A 322 -4.82 -2.49 -17.39
N ILE A 323 -4.06 -2.46 -18.48
CA ILE A 323 -3.70 -1.21 -19.16
C ILE A 323 -4.64 -1.00 -20.33
N VAL A 324 -5.23 0.20 -20.40
CA VAL A 324 -6.25 0.55 -21.37
C VAL A 324 -5.78 1.77 -22.15
N VAL A 325 -5.51 1.59 -23.43
CA VAL A 325 -5.11 2.65 -24.36
C VAL A 325 -6.37 3.15 -25.07
N ASN A 326 -6.84 4.32 -24.67
CA ASN A 326 -8.07 4.94 -25.15
C ASN A 326 -7.82 5.92 -26.31
N LYS A 327 -8.89 6.34 -26.99
CA LYS A 327 -8.87 7.22 -28.18
C LYS A 327 -8.09 6.63 -29.36
N TRP A 328 -8.17 5.30 -29.52
CA TRP A 328 -7.53 4.56 -30.62
C TRP A 328 -8.20 4.78 -31.99
N ASP A 329 -9.37 5.42 -31.99
CA ASP A 329 -10.10 5.83 -33.18
C ASP A 329 -9.37 6.93 -33.98
N GLY A 330 -9.48 6.83 -35.31
CA GLY A 330 -8.95 7.84 -36.23
C GLY A 330 -7.42 7.90 -36.37
N LEU A 331 -6.66 7.00 -35.72
CA LEU A 331 -5.20 6.93 -35.86
C LEU A 331 -4.79 6.20 -37.14
N SER A 332 -3.81 6.75 -37.85
CA SER A 332 -3.16 6.09 -38.99
C SER A 332 -2.31 4.90 -38.51
N GLN A 333 -2.03 3.96 -39.42
CA GLN A 333 -1.25 2.76 -39.08
C GLN A 333 0.15 3.11 -38.56
N GLU A 334 0.82 4.10 -39.16
CA GLU A 334 2.14 4.57 -38.72
C GLU A 334 2.13 5.06 -37.27
N VAL A 335 1.12 5.85 -36.88
CA VAL A 335 1.00 6.36 -35.51
C VAL A 335 0.68 5.22 -34.53
N ARG A 336 -0.14 4.25 -34.95
CA ARG A 336 -0.44 3.07 -34.11
C ARG A 336 0.82 2.27 -33.80
N ASP A 337 1.67 2.07 -34.78
CA ASP A 337 2.91 1.31 -34.61
C ASP A 337 3.90 2.10 -33.73
N GLN A 338 4.02 3.42 -33.92
CA GLN A 338 4.80 4.30 -33.02
C GLN A 338 4.32 4.24 -31.56
N VAL A 339 3.00 4.23 -31.33
CA VAL A 339 2.45 4.15 -29.97
C VAL A 339 2.75 2.79 -29.36
N LYS A 340 2.63 1.68 -30.12
CA LYS A 340 3.00 0.35 -29.63
C LYS A 340 4.47 0.28 -29.24
N ASP A 341 5.38 0.76 -30.10
CA ASP A 341 6.81 0.78 -29.82
C ASP A 341 7.13 1.62 -28.58
N MET A 342 6.45 2.76 -28.39
CA MET A 342 6.59 3.59 -27.20
C MET A 342 6.11 2.88 -25.93
N LEU A 343 4.97 2.20 -26.00
CA LEU A 343 4.41 1.42 -24.89
C LEU A 343 5.35 0.28 -24.53
N ASP A 344 5.86 -0.47 -25.51
CA ASP A 344 6.80 -1.58 -25.27
C ASP A 344 8.11 -1.08 -24.66
N LEU A 345 8.64 0.06 -25.11
CA LEU A 345 9.88 0.63 -24.55
C LEU A 345 9.70 1.11 -23.10
N ARG A 346 8.57 1.76 -22.79
CA ARG A 346 8.32 2.35 -21.48
C ARG A 346 7.69 1.40 -20.48
N LEU A 347 6.85 0.46 -20.93
CA LEU A 347 6.11 -0.50 -20.10
C LEU A 347 6.63 -1.92 -20.23
N GLY A 348 7.71 -2.17 -20.98
CA GLY A 348 8.35 -3.48 -21.12
C GLY A 348 8.92 -4.07 -19.83
N PHE A 349 8.72 -3.40 -18.69
CA PHE A 349 8.96 -3.98 -17.37
C PHE A 349 7.69 -4.62 -16.74
N ILE A 350 6.52 -4.44 -17.36
CA ILE A 350 5.20 -4.89 -16.88
C ILE A 350 4.63 -5.95 -17.83
N ASP A 351 5.36 -7.04 -18.04
CA ASP A 351 4.92 -8.05 -19.01
C ASP A 351 3.67 -8.82 -18.58
N PHE A 352 3.22 -8.67 -17.33
CA PHE A 352 2.05 -9.37 -16.82
C PHE A 352 0.74 -8.63 -17.11
N ALA A 353 0.77 -7.32 -17.36
CA ALA A 353 -0.44 -6.55 -17.59
C ALA A 353 -0.91 -6.70 -19.03
N ARG A 354 -2.20 -7.03 -19.23
CA ARG A 354 -2.82 -7.04 -20.56
C ARG A 354 -3.02 -5.59 -21.02
N ILE A 355 -2.62 -5.31 -22.26
CA ILE A 355 -2.84 -4.01 -22.92
C ILE A 355 -4.03 -4.13 -23.87
N HIS A 356 -5.04 -3.28 -23.67
CA HIS A 356 -6.22 -3.18 -24.53
C HIS A 356 -6.26 -1.87 -25.27
N PHE A 357 -6.49 -1.91 -26.57
CA PHE A 357 -6.69 -0.73 -27.41
C PHE A 357 -8.18 -0.52 -27.62
N ILE A 358 -8.71 0.59 -27.10
CA ILE A 358 -10.15 0.87 -27.11
C ILE A 358 -10.46 2.25 -27.66
N SER A 359 -11.73 2.43 -28.03
CA SER A 359 -12.33 3.75 -28.17
C SER A 359 -13.57 3.82 -27.30
N ALA A 360 -13.48 4.53 -26.17
CA ALA A 360 -14.63 4.72 -25.28
C ALA A 360 -15.78 5.47 -25.95
N LEU A 361 -15.51 6.31 -26.95
CA LEU A 361 -16.52 7.06 -27.69
C LEU A 361 -17.31 6.16 -28.64
N HIS A 362 -16.62 5.28 -29.37
CA HIS A 362 -17.24 4.37 -30.34
C HIS A 362 -17.66 3.02 -29.75
N GLY A 363 -17.19 2.68 -28.56
CA GLY A 363 -17.45 1.40 -27.89
C GLY A 363 -16.56 0.25 -28.37
N SER A 364 -15.66 0.48 -29.33
CA SER A 364 -14.76 -0.55 -29.85
C SER A 364 -13.80 -1.05 -28.78
N GLY A 365 -13.77 -2.37 -28.55
CA GLY A 365 -12.82 -3.03 -27.64
C GLY A 365 -13.19 -3.00 -26.15
N VAL A 366 -14.32 -2.37 -25.76
CA VAL A 366 -14.72 -2.26 -24.34
C VAL A 366 -15.17 -3.61 -23.76
N GLY A 367 -15.82 -4.47 -24.55
CA GLY A 367 -16.26 -5.79 -24.10
C GLY A 367 -15.12 -6.70 -23.64
N ASN A 368 -13.96 -6.64 -24.32
CA ASN A 368 -12.81 -7.49 -24.02
C ASN A 368 -12.11 -7.12 -22.69
N LEU A 369 -12.41 -5.94 -22.13
CA LEU A 369 -11.82 -5.50 -20.86
C LEU A 369 -12.24 -6.42 -19.71
N PHE A 370 -13.50 -6.86 -19.70
CA PHE A 370 -14.06 -7.66 -18.61
C PHE A 370 -13.48 -9.07 -18.55
N GLU A 371 -13.15 -9.65 -19.70
CA GLU A 371 -12.44 -10.94 -19.76
C GLU A 371 -11.08 -10.83 -19.07
N SER A 372 -10.32 -9.78 -19.38
CA SER A 372 -9.01 -9.56 -18.74
C SER A 372 -9.10 -9.14 -17.27
N VAL A 373 -10.15 -8.41 -16.87
CA VAL A 373 -10.39 -8.09 -15.45
C VAL A 373 -10.67 -9.37 -14.66
N THR A 374 -11.49 -10.27 -15.21
CA THR A 374 -11.81 -11.55 -14.59
C THR A 374 -10.59 -12.47 -14.53
N GLU A 375 -9.82 -12.55 -15.63
CA GLU A 375 -8.54 -13.27 -15.68
C GLU A 375 -7.60 -12.76 -14.59
N ALA A 376 -7.39 -11.45 -14.50
CA ALA A 376 -6.51 -10.83 -13.50
C ALA A 376 -6.96 -11.10 -12.05
N TYR A 377 -8.26 -10.97 -11.78
CA TYR A 377 -8.83 -11.26 -10.45
C TYR A 377 -8.68 -12.74 -10.07
N SER A 378 -8.95 -13.65 -11.01
CA SER A 378 -8.80 -15.08 -10.79
C SER A 378 -7.33 -15.45 -10.50
N CYS A 379 -6.37 -14.87 -11.23
CA CYS A 379 -4.95 -15.07 -10.97
C CYS A 379 -4.51 -14.49 -9.61
N ALA A 380 -5.10 -13.38 -9.18
CA ALA A 380 -4.78 -12.75 -7.89
C ALA A 380 -5.28 -13.54 -6.68
N THR A 381 -6.43 -14.20 -6.83
CA THR A 381 -7.13 -14.93 -5.76
C THR A 381 -6.93 -16.44 -5.80
N ARG A 382 -6.26 -16.95 -6.86
CA ARG A 382 -5.96 -18.37 -7.02
C ARG A 382 -5.21 -18.93 -5.82
N ARG A 383 -5.79 -19.94 -5.17
CA ARG A 383 -5.11 -20.71 -4.14
C ARG A 383 -4.03 -21.59 -4.77
N VAL A 384 -2.86 -21.62 -4.12
CA VAL A 384 -1.71 -22.38 -4.59
C VAL A 384 -1.18 -23.24 -3.46
N SER A 385 -1.01 -24.54 -3.70
CA SER A 385 -0.49 -25.45 -2.69
C SER A 385 0.98 -25.17 -2.37
N THR A 386 1.34 -25.36 -1.10
CA THR A 386 2.72 -25.20 -0.60
C THR A 386 3.70 -26.14 -1.30
N ALA A 387 3.25 -27.35 -1.65
CA ALA A 387 4.01 -28.33 -2.41
C ALA A 387 4.37 -27.81 -3.81
N MET A 388 3.41 -27.19 -4.51
CA MET A 388 3.67 -26.65 -5.84
C MET A 388 4.61 -25.44 -5.77
N LEU A 389 4.40 -24.50 -4.83
CA LEU A 389 5.32 -23.37 -4.63
C LEU A 389 6.74 -23.83 -4.32
N THR A 390 6.88 -24.81 -3.43
CA THR A 390 8.19 -25.37 -3.07
C THR A 390 8.86 -26.08 -4.26
N ARG A 391 8.09 -26.77 -5.09
CA ARG A 391 8.60 -27.42 -6.30
C ARG A 391 9.11 -26.38 -7.31
N VAL A 392 8.36 -25.31 -7.56
CA VAL A 392 8.77 -24.21 -8.44
C VAL A 392 10.03 -23.53 -7.90
N MET A 393 10.12 -23.33 -6.58
CA MET A 393 11.32 -22.80 -5.91
C MET A 393 12.56 -23.65 -6.18
N GLN A 394 12.44 -24.97 -6.07
CA GLN A 394 13.55 -25.90 -6.28
C GLN A 394 14.02 -25.87 -7.73
N MET A 395 13.08 -25.92 -8.68
CA MET A 395 13.40 -25.80 -10.11
C MET A 395 14.15 -24.48 -10.41
N ALA A 396 13.67 -23.35 -9.86
CA ALA A 396 14.35 -22.06 -10.02
C ALA A 396 15.77 -22.06 -9.42
N ALA A 397 15.95 -22.68 -8.24
CA ALA A 397 17.25 -22.77 -7.59
C ALA A 397 18.21 -23.72 -8.33
N ASP A 398 17.70 -24.72 -9.04
CA ASP A 398 18.49 -25.65 -9.84
C ASP A 398 18.93 -25.00 -11.16
N ASP A 399 18.02 -24.30 -11.85
CA ASP A 399 18.29 -23.57 -13.09
C ASP A 399 19.29 -22.42 -12.88
N HIS A 400 19.07 -21.62 -11.83
CA HIS A 400 19.98 -20.54 -11.47
C HIS A 400 20.26 -20.57 -9.97
N GLN A 401 21.44 -21.07 -9.63
CA GLN A 401 21.79 -21.32 -8.25
C GLN A 401 21.95 -20.02 -7.43
N PRO A 402 21.53 -20.01 -6.15
CA PRO A 402 21.68 -18.84 -5.30
C PRO A 402 23.15 -18.39 -5.18
N PRO A 403 23.40 -17.07 -5.16
CA PRO A 403 24.74 -16.52 -5.03
C PRO A 403 25.34 -16.84 -3.65
N LEU A 404 26.68 -16.75 -3.56
CA LEU A 404 27.37 -16.84 -2.28
C LEU A 404 27.39 -15.48 -1.60
N VAL A 405 26.91 -15.43 -0.36
CA VAL A 405 26.99 -14.25 0.49
C VAL A 405 27.97 -14.55 1.62
N ARG A 406 29.00 -13.70 1.78
CA ARG A 406 30.05 -13.86 2.82
C ARG A 406 30.70 -15.27 2.83
N GLY A 407 30.90 -15.83 1.63
CA GLY A 407 31.53 -17.15 1.44
C GLY A 407 30.64 -18.34 1.77
N ARG A 408 29.34 -18.15 2.05
CA ARG A 408 28.34 -19.20 2.27
C ARG A 408 27.24 -19.09 1.24
N ARG A 409 26.74 -20.23 0.77
CA ARG A 409 25.60 -20.26 -0.13
C ARG A 409 24.30 -20.08 0.63
N VAL A 410 23.43 -19.20 0.12
CA VAL A 410 22.05 -19.05 0.61
C VAL A 410 21.29 -20.35 0.36
N LYS A 411 20.59 -20.86 1.37
CA LYS A 411 19.80 -22.09 1.25
C LYS A 411 18.32 -21.77 1.36
N LEU A 412 17.59 -21.96 0.27
CA LEU A 412 16.13 -21.93 0.23
C LEU A 412 15.62 -23.30 0.70
N LYS A 413 14.69 -23.34 1.65
CA LYS A 413 14.20 -24.59 2.27
C LYS A 413 12.82 -24.98 1.72
N TYR A 414 11.86 -24.09 1.86
CA TYR A 414 10.48 -24.31 1.41
C TYR A 414 9.77 -22.97 1.18
N ALA A 415 8.65 -23.01 0.46
CA ALA A 415 7.83 -21.84 0.17
C ALA A 415 6.36 -22.12 0.49
N HIS A 416 5.65 -21.12 1.00
CA HIS A 416 4.21 -21.17 1.24
C HIS A 416 3.53 -19.87 0.82
N ALA A 417 2.21 -19.89 0.63
CA ALA A 417 1.42 -18.70 0.37
C ALA A 417 1.25 -17.89 1.66
N GLY A 418 1.61 -16.61 1.65
CA GLY A 418 1.47 -15.69 2.79
C GLY A 418 0.24 -14.78 2.71
N GLY A 419 -0.50 -14.83 1.61
CA GLY A 419 -1.67 -14.00 1.37
C GLY A 419 -2.12 -14.11 -0.08
N TYR A 420 -3.38 -13.77 -0.30
CA TYR A 420 -4.03 -13.76 -1.61
C TYR A 420 -4.47 -12.32 -1.92
N ASN A 421 -4.38 -11.91 -3.19
CA ASN A 421 -4.72 -10.57 -3.66
C ASN A 421 -4.02 -9.37 -2.94
N PRO A 422 -2.71 -9.15 -3.17
CA PRO A 422 -1.84 -9.85 -4.13
C PRO A 422 -1.38 -11.23 -3.66
N PRO A 423 -1.03 -12.13 -4.60
CA PRO A 423 -0.40 -13.40 -4.27
C PRO A 423 0.99 -13.14 -3.65
N ILE A 424 1.13 -13.47 -2.37
CA ILE A 424 2.38 -13.36 -1.63
C ILE A 424 2.97 -14.76 -1.46
N VAL A 425 4.18 -14.97 -1.96
CA VAL A 425 4.95 -16.20 -1.75
C VAL A 425 6.02 -15.94 -0.69
N VAL A 426 5.94 -16.65 0.43
CA VAL A 426 6.90 -16.53 1.53
C VAL A 426 7.91 -17.67 1.45
N ILE A 427 9.15 -17.33 1.14
CA ILE A 427 10.25 -18.28 1.01
C ILE A 427 11.05 -18.32 2.31
N HIS A 428 11.18 -19.51 2.87
CA HIS A 428 11.92 -19.78 4.10
C HIS A 428 13.30 -20.32 3.79
N GLY A 429 14.31 -19.90 4.54
CA GLY A 429 15.66 -20.38 4.33
C GLY A 429 16.69 -19.83 5.31
N ASN A 430 17.96 -20.01 4.96
CA ASN A 430 19.10 -19.47 5.70
C ASN A 430 19.80 -18.38 4.88
N GLN A 431 20.07 -17.21 5.48
CA GLN A 431 20.70 -16.05 4.82
C GLN A 431 19.91 -15.54 3.60
N VAL A 432 18.59 -15.64 3.68
CA VAL A 432 17.67 -15.26 2.61
C VAL A 432 17.48 -13.74 2.56
N LYS A 433 17.65 -13.04 3.69
CA LYS A 433 17.65 -11.56 3.75
C LYS A 433 18.83 -10.95 3.01
N ASP A 434 19.93 -11.70 2.92
CA ASP A 434 21.15 -11.27 2.24
C ASP A 434 21.14 -11.52 0.72
N LEU A 435 20.02 -12.03 0.15
CA LEU A 435 19.90 -12.22 -1.30
C LEU A 435 19.93 -10.87 -2.04
N PRO A 436 20.72 -10.75 -3.13
CA PRO A 436 20.68 -9.59 -4.01
C PRO A 436 19.31 -9.43 -4.67
N ASP A 437 18.89 -8.18 -4.91
CA ASP A 437 17.57 -7.90 -5.52
C ASP A 437 17.43 -8.45 -6.94
N SER A 438 18.55 -8.60 -7.66
CA SER A 438 18.57 -9.29 -8.96
C SER A 438 18.08 -10.74 -8.85
N TYR A 439 18.47 -11.47 -7.80
CA TYR A 439 18.04 -12.84 -7.57
C TYR A 439 16.58 -12.89 -7.10
N LYS A 440 16.15 -11.91 -6.29
CA LYS A 440 14.73 -11.77 -5.90
C LYS A 440 13.84 -11.55 -7.13
N ARG A 441 14.26 -10.70 -8.07
CA ARG A 441 13.58 -10.46 -9.35
C ARG A 441 13.57 -11.70 -10.23
N TYR A 442 14.67 -12.44 -10.28
CA TYR A 442 14.74 -13.72 -10.98
C TYR A 442 13.69 -14.70 -10.45
N LEU A 443 13.64 -14.93 -9.13
CA LEU A 443 12.65 -15.82 -8.52
C LEU A 443 11.23 -15.34 -8.82
N MET A 444 10.96 -14.04 -8.68
CA MET A 444 9.64 -13.45 -8.97
C MET A 444 9.20 -13.72 -10.41
N ASN A 445 10.08 -13.49 -11.38
CA ASN A 445 9.81 -13.77 -12.80
C ASN A 445 9.65 -15.28 -13.07
N TYR A 446 10.38 -16.12 -12.35
CA TYR A 446 10.26 -17.58 -12.48
C TYR A 446 8.89 -18.06 -12.00
N TYR A 447 8.49 -17.67 -10.78
CA TYR A 447 7.15 -17.96 -10.25
C TYR A 447 6.06 -17.44 -11.18
N ARG A 448 6.21 -16.21 -11.69
CA ARG A 448 5.24 -15.63 -12.64
C ARG A 448 5.05 -16.51 -13.88
N ARG A 449 6.15 -16.98 -14.47
CA ARG A 449 6.10 -17.84 -15.67
C ARG A 449 5.55 -19.23 -15.37
N SER A 450 5.96 -19.84 -14.25
CA SER A 450 5.51 -21.19 -13.87
C SER A 450 4.04 -21.24 -13.43
N LEU A 451 3.53 -20.14 -12.85
CA LEU A 451 2.15 -20.04 -12.38
C LEU A 451 1.19 -19.44 -13.41
N GLU A 452 1.71 -18.99 -14.56
CA GLU A 452 0.95 -18.32 -15.62
C GLU A 452 0.10 -17.15 -15.09
N VAL A 453 0.66 -16.39 -14.14
CA VAL A 453 -0.05 -15.28 -13.50
C VAL A 453 -0.10 -14.09 -14.45
N MET A 454 -1.31 -13.77 -14.90
CA MET A 454 -1.62 -12.61 -15.72
C MET A 454 -2.32 -11.54 -14.89
N GLY A 455 -2.07 -10.28 -15.21
CA GLY A 455 -2.70 -9.11 -14.59
C GLY A 455 -2.22 -8.75 -13.19
N THR A 456 -1.60 -9.66 -12.44
CA THR A 456 -1.31 -9.42 -11.01
C THR A 456 0.18 -9.53 -10.67
N PRO A 457 0.75 -8.59 -9.91
CA PRO A 457 2.13 -8.70 -9.44
C PRO A 457 2.26 -9.78 -8.36
N ILE A 458 3.27 -10.65 -8.48
CA ILE A 458 3.63 -11.61 -7.42
C ILE A 458 4.61 -10.96 -6.46
N ARG A 459 4.33 -11.04 -5.15
CA ARG A 459 5.24 -10.57 -4.11
C ARG A 459 6.00 -11.74 -3.50
N ILE A 460 7.31 -11.63 -3.43
CA ILE A 460 8.12 -12.60 -2.70
C ILE A 460 8.61 -11.98 -1.40
N GLN A 461 8.25 -12.60 -0.28
CA GLN A 461 8.78 -12.29 1.02
C GLN A 461 9.77 -13.37 1.45
N PHE A 462 10.82 -12.95 2.15
CA PHE A 462 11.84 -13.86 2.64
C PHE A 462 11.82 -13.88 4.15
N LYS A 463 11.57 -15.06 4.72
CA LYS A 463 11.63 -15.28 6.16
C LYS A 463 12.85 -16.12 6.51
N GLU A 464 13.57 -15.66 7.52
CA GLU A 464 14.66 -16.39 8.13
C GLU A 464 14.19 -16.90 9.48
N GLY A 465 14.52 -18.14 9.82
CA GLY A 465 14.36 -18.61 11.19
C GLY A 465 15.30 -17.87 12.11
N GLU A 466 14.84 -17.54 13.32
CA GLU A 466 15.72 -17.00 14.36
C GLU A 466 16.87 -17.96 14.60
N ASN A 467 18.10 -17.45 14.62
CA ASN A 467 19.27 -18.26 14.92
C ASN A 467 19.29 -18.55 16.43
N PRO A 468 19.04 -19.79 16.90
CA PRO A 468 18.94 -20.10 18.33
C PRO A 468 20.28 -19.95 19.08
N PHE A 469 21.37 -19.65 18.34
CA PHE A 469 22.73 -19.51 18.85
C PHE A 469 23.27 -18.07 18.74
N ALA A 470 22.46 -17.08 18.37
CA ALA A 470 22.92 -15.69 18.20
C ALA A 470 23.52 -15.11 19.49
N ASP A 471 22.89 -15.37 20.64
CA ASP A 471 23.35 -14.88 21.95
C ASP A 471 24.33 -15.84 22.64
N LYS A 472 24.49 -17.06 22.12
CA LYS A 472 25.46 -18.02 22.66
C LYS A 472 26.83 -17.70 22.09
N ARG A 473 27.65 -16.97 22.87
CA ARG A 473 29.10 -16.87 22.60
C ARG A 473 29.66 -18.28 22.46
N ASN A 474 30.17 -18.59 21.28
CA ASN A 474 30.83 -19.87 21.00
C ASN A 474 32.01 -20.01 21.98
N THR A 475 31.81 -20.78 23.05
CA THR A 475 32.86 -21.08 24.03
C THR A 475 33.88 -21.94 23.31
N LEU A 476 34.99 -21.33 22.90
CA LEU A 476 36.08 -22.01 22.22
C LEU A 476 36.45 -23.25 23.02
N THR A 477 36.40 -24.42 22.36
CA THR A 477 36.83 -25.66 23.00
C THR A 477 38.28 -25.54 23.49
N PRO A 478 38.70 -26.31 24.52
CA PRO A 478 40.07 -26.26 25.04
C PRO A 478 41.14 -26.42 23.95
N ASN A 479 40.85 -27.21 22.90
CA ASN A 479 41.73 -27.37 21.73
C ASN A 479 41.80 -26.13 20.83
N GLN A 480 40.67 -25.45 20.60
CA GLN A 480 40.64 -24.20 19.84
C GLN A 480 41.35 -23.06 20.59
N LEU A 481 41.23 -23.01 21.92
CA LEU A 481 41.98 -22.08 22.76
C LEU A 481 43.50 -22.32 22.67
N ARG A 482 43.94 -23.58 22.71
CA ARG A 482 45.36 -23.96 22.52
C ARG A 482 45.87 -23.57 21.13
N LYS A 483 45.08 -23.80 20.07
CA LYS A 483 45.43 -23.42 18.70
C LYS A 483 45.54 -21.90 18.53
N ARG A 484 44.61 -21.14 19.11
CA ARG A 484 44.65 -19.66 19.12
C ARG A 484 45.85 -19.12 19.90
N LYS A 485 46.17 -19.70 21.05
CA LYS A 485 47.37 -19.34 21.83
C LYS A 485 48.66 -19.59 21.05
N ARG A 486 48.78 -20.73 20.35
CA ARG A 486 49.92 -21.02 19.47
C ARG A 486 50.05 -20.02 18.32
N LEU A 487 48.96 -19.72 17.62
CA LEU A 487 48.95 -18.73 16.53
C LEU A 487 49.34 -17.32 17.02
N MET A 488 48.79 -16.88 18.16
CA MET A 488 49.13 -15.59 18.77
C MET A 488 50.60 -15.54 19.22
N SER A 489 51.17 -16.65 19.68
CA SER A 489 52.59 -16.72 20.06
C SER A 489 53.54 -16.63 18.86
N HIS A 490 53.13 -17.13 17.69
CA HIS A 490 53.90 -16.99 16.45
C HIS A 490 53.81 -15.56 15.89
N LEU A 491 52.63 -14.93 15.94
CA LEU A 491 52.44 -13.54 15.54
C LEU A 491 53.22 -12.56 16.42
N LYS A 492 53.32 -12.82 17.72
CA LYS A 492 54.14 -12.01 18.65
C LYS A 492 55.65 -12.19 18.48
N LYS A 493 56.11 -13.27 17.85
CA LYS A 493 57.53 -13.48 17.51
C LYS A 493 57.90 -12.90 16.14
N SER A 494 56.91 -12.50 15.34
CA SER A 494 57.07 -11.97 13.98
C SER A 494 56.93 -10.45 13.90
N LYS A 495 56.59 -9.79 15.02
CA LYS A 495 56.78 -8.35 15.24
C LYS A 495 57.96 -8.20 16.19
#